data_AF-A0A2V9L1U6-F1
#
_entry.id   AF-A0A2V9L1U6-F1
#
_cell.length_a   1.000
_cell.length_b   1.000
_cell.length_c   1.000
_cell.angle_alpha   90.00
_cell.angle_beta   90.00
_cell.angle_gamma   90.00
#
_symmetry.space_group_name_H-M   'P 1'
#
loop_
_entity.id
_entity.type
_entity.pdbx_description
1 polymer ?
#
loop_
_entity_poly.entity_id
_entity_poly.type
_entity_poly.pdbx_seq_one_letter_code
_entity_poly.pdbx_strand_id
1 'polypeptide(L)'
;MALVVFLRGVNVGGYRTFRPSILARELSHYGVVNVGAAGTFVVRKPGPRAKFRAELLRKLPFEAELVLCDGRDLIRLGVENPFGTEPSRPDVVRFVSILSKADRGLTSIPCTLPPCGEWFVRIIASKNRFV
;
A
#
# COMPACT_ATOMS: atom_id res chain seq x y z
N MET A 1 -14.91 -7.48 8.86
CA MET A 1 -14.02 -6.30 8.91
C MET A 1 -13.75 -5.83 7.49
N ALA A 2 -13.64 -4.53 7.22
CA ALA A 2 -13.29 -4.06 5.89
C ALA A 2 -11.83 -4.41 5.55
N LEU A 3 -11.56 -4.73 4.28
CA LEU A 3 -10.20 -4.86 3.74
C LEU A 3 -9.83 -3.60 2.96
N VAL A 4 -8.56 -3.23 2.99
CA VAL A 4 -7.99 -2.19 2.13
C VAL A 4 -7.04 -2.83 1.15
N VAL A 5 -7.13 -2.40 -0.10
CA VAL A 5 -6.40 -2.93 -1.24
C VAL A 5 -5.43 -1.87 -1.73
N PHE A 6 -4.18 -2.25 -1.94
CA PHE A 6 -3.17 -1.43 -2.61
C PHE A 6 -2.63 -2.17 -3.83
N LEU A 7 -2.71 -1.54 -5.00
CA LEU A 7 -2.06 -2.00 -6.23
C LEU A 7 -0.78 -1.20 -6.45
N ARG A 8 0.32 -1.88 -6.78
CA ARG A 8 1.60 -1.23 -7.02
C ARG A 8 1.80 -0.88 -8.50
N GLY A 9 2.23 0.35 -8.76
CA GLY A 9 2.72 0.77 -10.08
C GLY A 9 1.66 0.72 -11.19
N VAL A 10 0.41 1.01 -10.84
CA VAL A 10 -0.70 1.11 -11.80
C VAL A 10 -0.96 2.57 -12.17
N ASN A 11 -1.41 2.81 -13.40
CA ASN A 11 -1.77 4.14 -13.90
C ASN A 11 -0.64 5.19 -13.79
N VAL A 12 0.61 4.76 -13.92
CA VAL A 12 1.80 5.63 -13.87
C VAL A 12 2.56 5.55 -15.19
N GLY A 13 2.96 6.71 -15.73
CA GLY A 13 3.74 6.79 -16.97
C GLY A 13 3.08 6.16 -18.21
N GLY A 14 1.76 6.00 -18.21
CA GLY A 14 1.00 5.34 -19.30
C GLY A 14 1.00 3.80 -19.25
N TYR A 15 1.66 3.19 -18.27
CA TYR A 15 1.73 1.73 -18.11
C TYR A 15 0.68 1.21 -17.14
N ARG A 16 0.31 -0.08 -17.33
CA ARG A 16 -0.65 -0.81 -16.47
C ARG A 16 -1.90 0.02 -16.22
N THR A 17 -2.43 0.56 -17.32
CA THR A 17 -3.54 1.50 -17.31
C THR A 17 -4.86 0.74 -17.21
N PHE A 18 -5.69 1.13 -16.24
CA PHE A 18 -7.06 0.65 -16.11
C PHE A 18 -7.92 1.72 -15.42
N ARG A 19 -9.24 1.57 -15.44
CA ARG A 19 -10.17 2.50 -14.77
C ARG A 19 -10.59 1.93 -13.41
N PRO A 20 -10.10 2.46 -12.27
CA PRO A 20 -10.43 1.94 -10.94
C PRO A 20 -11.92 1.99 -10.60
N SER A 21 -12.64 3.01 -11.10
CA SER A 21 -14.09 3.13 -10.90
C SER A 21 -14.87 2.00 -11.58
N ILE A 22 -14.45 1.55 -12.75
CA ILE A 22 -15.07 0.41 -13.45
C ILE A 22 -14.83 -0.87 -12.66
N LEU A 23 -13.59 -1.11 -12.21
CA LEU A 23 -13.26 -2.27 -11.38
C LEU A 23 -14.09 -2.30 -10.08
N ALA A 24 -14.23 -1.16 -9.41
CA ALA A 24 -15.04 -1.05 -8.20
C ALA A 24 -16.52 -1.38 -8.45
N ARG A 25 -17.07 -0.92 -9.59
CA ARG A 25 -18.45 -1.24 -10.00
C ARG A 25 -18.64 -2.73 -10.30
N GLU A 26 -17.69 -3.34 -11.00
CA GLU A 26 -17.73 -4.78 -11.33
C GLU A 26 -17.61 -5.68 -10.10
N LEU A 27 -17.01 -5.19 -9.01
CA LEU A 27 -16.88 -5.89 -7.73
C LEU A 27 -17.83 -5.33 -6.66
N SER A 28 -18.90 -4.65 -7.07
CA SER A 28 -19.83 -3.96 -6.17
C SER A 28 -20.53 -4.88 -5.16
N HIS A 29 -20.65 -6.18 -5.45
CA HIS A 29 -21.18 -7.17 -4.52
C HIS A 29 -20.32 -7.34 -3.26
N TYR A 30 -19.01 -7.08 -3.34
CA TYR A 30 -18.12 -6.98 -2.16
C TYR A 30 -18.18 -5.61 -1.47
N GLY A 31 -18.95 -4.66 -2.00
CA GLY A 31 -18.99 -3.28 -1.53
C GLY A 31 -17.63 -2.58 -1.71
N VAL A 32 -16.99 -2.76 -2.87
CA VAL A 32 -15.72 -2.10 -3.21
C VAL A 32 -15.96 -0.61 -3.45
N VAL A 33 -15.13 0.21 -2.82
CA VAL A 33 -15.08 1.67 -2.99
C VAL A 33 -13.70 2.05 -3.49
N ASN A 34 -13.66 2.80 -4.58
CA ASN A 34 -12.42 3.38 -5.10
C ASN A 34 -12.06 4.65 -4.31
N VAL A 35 -10.80 4.77 -3.87
CA VAL A 35 -10.28 5.94 -3.16
C VAL A 35 -9.52 6.89 -4.09
N GLY A 36 -8.96 6.40 -5.19
CA GLY A 36 -8.13 7.24 -6.06
C GLY A 36 -7.71 6.62 -7.39
N ALA A 37 -6.82 7.29 -8.11
CA ALA A 37 -6.37 6.84 -9.42
C ALA A 37 -5.35 5.69 -9.36
N ALA A 38 -4.54 5.62 -8.30
CA ALA A 38 -3.43 4.67 -8.17
C ALA A 38 -3.84 3.28 -7.63
N GLY A 39 -5.11 2.89 -7.78
CA GLY A 39 -5.57 1.53 -7.41
C GLY A 39 -5.62 1.26 -5.90
N THR A 40 -6.09 2.24 -5.13
CA THR A 40 -6.42 2.05 -3.70
C THR A 40 -7.92 1.83 -3.54
N PHE A 41 -8.31 0.74 -2.88
CA PHE A 41 -9.73 0.40 -2.66
C PHE A 41 -10.03 0.05 -1.21
N VAL A 42 -11.26 0.32 -0.78
CA VAL A 42 -11.84 -0.18 0.47
C VAL A 42 -12.92 -1.19 0.14
N VAL A 43 -12.89 -2.37 0.77
CA VAL A 43 -13.79 -3.49 0.52
C VAL A 43 -14.59 -3.75 1.78
N ARG A 44 -15.88 -3.38 1.76
CA ARG A 44 -16.73 -3.42 2.97
C ARG A 44 -17.17 -4.82 3.35
N LYS A 45 -17.40 -5.69 2.36
CA LYS A 45 -17.93 -7.05 2.51
C LYS A 45 -17.02 -8.08 1.84
N PRO A 46 -15.74 -8.21 2.25
CA PRO A 46 -14.74 -8.99 1.51
C PRO A 46 -15.00 -10.50 1.49
N GLY A 47 -15.80 -11.03 2.42
CA GLY A 47 -15.94 -12.48 2.58
C GLY A 47 -14.58 -13.16 2.82
N PRO A 48 -14.39 -14.41 2.35
CA PRO A 48 -13.10 -15.08 2.42
C PRO A 48 -12.03 -14.36 1.59
N ARG A 49 -10.94 -13.96 2.25
CA ARG A 49 -9.86 -13.16 1.66
C ARG A 49 -9.25 -13.76 0.39
N ALA A 50 -9.05 -15.08 0.36
CA ALA A 50 -8.51 -15.77 -0.81
C ALA A 50 -9.47 -15.71 -2.01
N LYS A 51 -10.79 -15.85 -1.77
CA LYS A 51 -11.81 -15.77 -2.81
C LYS A 51 -11.87 -14.37 -3.41
N PHE A 52 -11.94 -13.34 -2.56
CA PHE A 52 -11.92 -11.95 -3.02
C PHE A 52 -10.64 -11.64 -3.81
N ARG A 53 -9.47 -12.07 -3.32
CA ARG A 53 -8.19 -11.89 -4.02
C ARG A 53 -8.21 -12.50 -5.41
N ALA A 54 -8.71 -13.73 -5.55
CA ALA A 54 -8.78 -14.41 -6.84
C ALA A 54 -9.71 -13.69 -7.83
N GLU A 55 -10.90 -13.26 -7.38
CA GLU A 55 -11.83 -12.51 -8.22
C GLU A 55 -11.27 -11.14 -8.63
N LEU A 56 -10.62 -10.42 -7.71
CA LEU A 56 -9.96 -9.15 -8.00
C LEU A 56 -8.88 -9.31 -9.08
N LEU A 57 -8.00 -10.31 -8.93
CA LEU A 57 -6.92 -10.55 -9.89
C LEU A 57 -7.47 -10.92 -11.28
N ARG A 58 -8.55 -11.71 -11.36
CA ARG A 58 -9.20 -12.05 -12.64
C ARG A 58 -9.80 -10.85 -13.37
N LYS A 59 -10.09 -9.76 -12.66
CA LYS A 59 -10.66 -8.53 -13.24
C LYS A 59 -9.61 -7.52 -13.70
N LEU A 60 -8.35 -7.71 -13.30
CA LEU A 60 -7.27 -6.83 -13.75
C LEU A 60 -6.82 -7.25 -15.17
N PRO A 61 -6.62 -6.29 -16.08
CA PRO A 61 -6.17 -6.58 -17.45
C PRO A 61 -4.66 -6.88 -17.54
N PHE A 62 -3.96 -6.95 -16.40
CA PHE A 62 -2.53 -7.18 -16.30
C PHE A 62 -2.20 -7.82 -14.94
N GLU A 63 -1.01 -8.40 -14.85
CA GLU A 63 -0.46 -8.82 -13.57
C GLU A 63 -0.06 -7.60 -12.73
N ALA A 64 -0.54 -7.58 -11.48
CA ALA A 64 -0.28 -6.51 -10.54
C ALA A 64 0.16 -7.08 -9.19
N GLU A 65 1.14 -6.41 -8.58
CA GLU A 65 1.46 -6.65 -7.18
C GLU A 65 0.38 -5.99 -6.32
N LEU A 66 -0.21 -6.80 -5.45
CA LEU A 66 -1.39 -6.51 -4.65
C LEU A 66 -1.05 -6.71 -3.18
N VAL A 67 -1.37 -5.72 -2.35
CA VAL A 67 -1.39 -5.88 -0.90
C VAL A 67 -2.81 -5.72 -0.37
N LEU A 68 -3.18 -6.60 0.56
CA LEU A 68 -4.42 -6.55 1.30
C LEU A 68 -4.09 -6.25 2.76
N CYS A 69 -4.69 -5.22 3.34
CA CYS A 69 -4.54 -4.87 4.75
C CYS A 69 -5.90 -4.92 5.43
N ASP A 70 -5.95 -5.29 6.70
CA ASP A 70 -7.17 -5.13 7.47
C ASP A 70 -7.38 -3.65 7.79
N GLY A 71 -8.61 -3.16 7.62
CA GLY A 71 -8.92 -1.75 7.87
C GLY A 71 -8.59 -1.30 9.29
N ARG A 72 -8.69 -2.22 10.27
CA ARG A 72 -8.26 -1.99 11.66
C ARG A 72 -6.80 -1.59 11.80
N ASP A 73 -5.92 -2.12 10.96
CA ASP A 73 -4.48 -1.85 11.07
C ASP A 73 -4.15 -0.48 10.52
N LEU A 74 -4.85 -0.03 9.47
CA LEU A 74 -4.71 1.33 8.96
C LEU A 74 -5.35 2.37 9.87
N ILE A 75 -6.49 2.06 10.50
CA ILE A 75 -7.08 2.92 11.52
C ILE A 75 -6.11 3.05 12.70
N ARG A 76 -5.56 1.93 13.18
CA ARG A 76 -4.56 1.94 14.25
C ARG A 76 -3.34 2.76 13.85
N LEU A 77 -2.80 2.59 12.64
CA LEU A 77 -1.69 3.38 12.12
C LEU A 77 -2.00 4.88 12.10
N GLY A 78 -3.21 5.27 11.69
CA GLY A 78 -3.66 6.66 11.71
C GLY A 78 -3.75 7.24 13.11
N VAL A 79 -4.24 6.46 14.08
CA VAL A 79 -4.32 6.84 15.49
C VAL A 79 -2.93 6.93 16.13
N GLU A 80 -2.07 5.95 15.87
CA GLU A 80 -0.68 5.93 16.36
C GLU A 80 0.14 7.09 15.79
N ASN A 81 -0.23 7.60 14.61
CA ASN A 81 0.40 8.70 13.90
C ASN A 81 1.94 8.61 13.94
N PRO A 82 2.55 7.79 13.06
CA PRO A 82 3.99 7.50 13.11
C PRO A 82 4.88 8.74 12.92
N PHE A 83 4.33 9.85 12.45
CA PHE A 83 5.06 11.09 12.22
C PHE A 83 4.98 12.09 13.40
N GLY A 84 4.21 11.77 14.44
CA GLY A 84 3.95 12.68 15.55
C GLY A 84 3.08 13.89 15.17
N THR A 85 2.83 14.76 16.13
CA THR A 85 1.99 15.96 15.97
C THR A 85 2.74 17.14 15.37
N GLU A 86 4.08 17.07 15.33
CA GLU A 86 4.90 18.15 14.80
C GLU A 86 4.71 18.31 13.29
N PRO A 87 4.57 19.55 12.79
CA PRO A 87 4.44 19.81 11.38
C PRO A 87 5.69 19.35 10.62
N SER A 88 5.48 18.81 9.41
CA SER A 88 6.60 18.52 8.52
C SER A 88 7.21 19.82 8.02
N ARG A 89 8.54 19.86 7.87
CA ARG A 89 9.18 20.96 7.14
C ARG A 89 8.75 20.92 5.66
N PRO A 90 8.73 22.06 4.95
CA PRO A 90 8.28 22.11 3.56
C PRO A 90 9.04 21.19 2.60
N ASP A 91 10.31 20.89 2.90
CA ASP A 91 11.22 20.05 2.13
C ASP A 91 11.16 18.56 2.53
N VAL A 92 10.34 18.20 3.52
CA VAL A 92 10.27 16.82 4.05
C VAL A 92 9.01 16.12 3.58
N VAL A 93 9.21 15.02 2.85
CA VAL A 93 8.13 14.10 2.45
C VAL A 93 7.98 12.99 3.48
N ARG A 94 6.79 12.88 4.08
CA ARG A 94 6.41 11.81 4.99
C ARG A 94 5.58 10.77 4.24
N PHE A 95 5.96 9.51 4.32
CA PHE A 95 5.23 8.42 3.68
C PHE A 95 5.26 7.15 4.52
N VAL A 96 4.23 6.33 4.35
CA VAL A 96 4.19 4.97 4.89
C VAL A 96 4.27 4.01 3.70
N SER A 97 5.17 3.04 3.80
CA SER A 97 5.29 1.96 2.82
C SER A 97 4.56 0.72 3.33
N ILE A 98 3.73 0.13 2.46
CA ILE A 98 3.05 -1.13 2.71
C ILE A 98 3.80 -2.23 1.96
N LEU A 99 4.33 -3.21 2.68
CA LEU A 99 5.13 -4.29 2.11
C LEU A 99 4.24 -5.43 1.60
N SER A 100 4.53 -5.95 0.40
CA SER A 100 3.80 -7.05 -0.22
C SER A 100 4.32 -8.45 0.15
N LYS A 101 5.54 -8.51 0.68
CA LYS A 101 6.21 -9.73 1.12
C LYS A 101 6.89 -9.45 2.46
N ALA A 102 6.96 -10.46 3.31
CA ALA A 102 7.81 -10.41 4.50
C ALA A 102 9.27 -10.20 4.06
N ASP A 103 9.95 -9.27 4.71
CA ASP A 103 11.37 -9.05 4.48
C ASP A 103 12.14 -10.25 5.06
N ARG A 104 12.82 -11.02 4.20
CA ARG A 104 13.45 -12.30 4.58
C ARG A 104 14.86 -12.15 5.14
N GLY A 105 15.29 -10.95 5.51
CA GLY A 105 16.58 -10.75 6.15
C GLY A 105 16.71 -9.39 6.78
N LEU A 106 17.66 -9.27 7.71
CA LEU A 106 18.38 -8.00 7.83
C LEU A 106 18.91 -7.68 6.44
N THR A 107 18.68 -6.46 5.96
CA THR A 107 19.34 -5.98 4.75
C THR A 107 20.85 -6.15 4.98
N SER A 108 21.49 -7.13 4.34
CA SER A 108 22.95 -7.08 4.22
C SER A 108 23.23 -5.95 3.24
N ILE A 109 23.94 -4.95 3.74
CA ILE A 109 24.27 -3.75 3.00
C ILE A 109 25.13 -4.20 1.80
N PRO A 110 24.68 -3.91 0.57
CA PRO A 110 25.32 -2.82 -0.15
C PRO A 110 24.32 -1.68 -0.34
N CYS A 111 24.60 -0.54 0.29
CA CYS A 111 23.88 0.70 0.06
C CYS A 111 24.73 1.58 -0.86
N THR A 112 24.14 2.06 -1.95
CA THR A 112 24.76 3.09 -2.79
C THR A 112 24.31 4.43 -2.25
N LEU A 113 25.28 5.18 -1.76
CA LEU A 113 25.08 6.49 -1.18
C LEU A 113 25.23 7.56 -2.26
N PRO A 114 24.45 8.65 -2.24
CA PRO A 114 24.68 9.77 -3.14
C PRO A 114 26.15 10.23 -3.06
N PRO A 115 26.82 10.46 -4.20
CA PRO A 115 28.26 10.70 -4.24
C PRO A 115 28.66 12.07 -3.68
N CYS A 116 27.72 13.01 -3.55
CA CYS A 116 27.93 14.33 -3.00
C CYS A 116 26.66 14.89 -2.35
N GLY A 117 26.82 15.93 -1.53
CA GLY A 117 25.76 16.56 -0.75
C GLY A 117 25.61 15.99 0.65
N GLU A 118 25.04 16.78 1.55
CA GLU A 118 24.70 16.31 2.91
C GLU A 118 23.43 15.47 2.84
N TRP A 119 23.53 14.19 3.16
CA TRP A 119 22.38 13.30 3.27
C TRP A 119 22.55 12.36 4.47
N PHE A 120 21.43 11.93 5.04
CA PHE A 120 21.42 11.04 6.20
C PHE A 120 20.20 10.14 6.17
N VAL A 121 20.42 8.85 6.44
CA VAL A 121 19.35 7.86 6.62
C VAL A 121 19.44 7.36 8.06
N ARG A 122 18.38 7.60 8.84
CA ARG A 122 18.25 7.09 10.21
C ARG A 122 17.13 6.08 10.30
N ILE A 123 17.45 4.87 10.73
CA ILE A 123 16.44 3.94 11.21
C ILE A 123 16.17 4.29 12.67
N ILE A 124 15.00 4.86 12.96
CA ILE A 124 14.65 5.33 14.32
C ILE A 124 14.03 4.19 15.15
N ALA A 125 13.27 3.29 14.52
CA ALA A 125 12.67 2.13 15.18
C ALA A 125 12.24 1.06 14.17
N SER A 126 12.02 -0.17 14.66
CA SER A 126 11.30 -1.25 13.95
C SER A 126 10.24 -1.82 14.90
N LYS A 127 8.99 -1.95 14.45
CA LYS A 127 7.86 -2.43 15.27
C LYS A 127 7.07 -3.50 14.51
N ASN A 128 6.50 -4.47 15.22
CA ASN A 128 5.61 -5.52 14.69
C ASN A 128 6.18 -6.26 13.47
N ARG A 129 7.41 -6.77 13.60
CA ARG A 129 8.04 -7.62 12.57
C ARG A 129 7.12 -8.82 12.30
N PHE A 130 6.70 -8.99 11.05
CA PHE A 130 6.19 -10.27 10.57
C PHE A 130 7.40 -11.23 10.60
N VAL A 131 7.47 -12.07 11.63
CA VAL A 131 8.47 -13.15 11.74
C VAL A 131 7.98 -14.35 10.94
#